data_AF-N1MPT9-F1
#
_entry.id   AF-N1MPT9-F1
#
_cell.length_a   1.000
_cell.length_b   1.000
_cell.length_c   1.000
_cell.angle_alpha   90.00
_cell.angle_beta   90.00
_cell.angle_gamma   90.00
#
_symmetry.space_group_name_H-M   'P 1'
#
loop_
_entity.id
_entity.type
_entity.pdbx_description
1 polymer ?
#
loop_
_entity_poly.entity_id
_entity_poly.type
_entity_poly.pdbx_seq_one_letter_code
_entity_poly.pdbx_strand_id
1 'polypeptide(L)' 'MIRTIFIAAALLPLTACGSGSPDGVGGVSASEASALNDAAAMLDARAGAAQSADMGLNPAASAAAGADRGRVAPQPDPKP' A
#
# COMPACT_ATOMS: atom_id res chain seq x y z
N MET A 1 -35.14 28.98 -35.10
CA MET A 1 -34.51 27.80 -35.74
C MET A 1 -32.98 27.85 -35.68
N ILE A 2 -32.31 28.94 -36.07
CA ILE A 2 -30.84 29.06 -35.98
C ILE A 2 -30.30 28.99 -34.53
N ARG A 3 -31.03 29.53 -33.54
CA ARG A 3 -30.62 29.52 -32.12
C ARG A 3 -30.55 28.13 -31.50
N THR A 4 -31.44 27.21 -31.91
CA THR A 4 -31.45 25.83 -31.40
C THR A 4 -30.32 24.98 -31.99
N ILE A 5 -29.88 25.30 -33.21
CA ILE A 5 -28.76 24.63 -33.87
C ILE A 5 -27.43 24.94 -33.17
N PHE A 6 -27.23 26.20 -32.73
CA PHE A 6 -26.03 26.59 -31.99
C PHE A 6 -25.89 25.88 -30.63
N ILE A 7 -27.01 25.66 -29.92
CA ILE A 7 -27.00 24.94 -28.64
C ILE A 7 -26.66 23.47 -28.85
N ALA A 8 -27.24 22.84 -29.88
CA ALA A 8 -26.93 21.46 -30.22
C ALA A 8 -25.45 21.27 -30.60
N ALA A 9 -24.88 22.20 -31.38
CA ALA A 9 -23.48 22.18 -31.79
C ALA A 9 -22.49 22.29 -30.62
N ALA A 10 -22.83 23.06 -29.59
CA ALA A 10 -22.00 23.24 -28.39
C ALA A 10 -21.96 22.01 -27.46
N LEU A 11 -22.89 21.06 -27.62
CA LEU A 11 -22.99 19.85 -26.78
C LEU A 11 -22.23 18.65 -27.35
N LEU A 12 -21.85 18.66 -28.63
CA LEU A 12 -21.02 17.60 -29.25
C LEU A 12 -19.64 17.37 -28.61
N PRO A 13 -18.88 18.39 -28.12
CA PRO A 13 -17.58 18.11 -27.50
C PRO A 13 -17.69 17.44 -26.12
N LEU A 14 -18.85 17.50 -25.45
CA LEU A 14 -19.04 16.85 -24.15
C LEU A 14 -19.18 15.34 -24.26
N THR A 15 -19.62 14.81 -25.40
CA THR A 15 -19.74 13.35 -25.60
C THR A 15 -18.38 12.67 -25.78
N ALA A 16 -17.32 13.44 -26.09
CA ALA A 16 -15.95 12.93 -26.18
C ALA A 16 -15.25 12.81 -24.81
N CYS A 17 -15.82 13.39 -23.75
CA CYS A 17 -15.27 13.36 -22.40
C CYS A 17 -16.02 12.37 -21.48
N GLY A 18 -16.79 11.44 -22.05
CA GLY A 18 -17.74 10.64 -21.27
C GLY A 18 -18.15 9.30 -21.88
N SER A 19 -17.38 8.76 -22.83
CA SER A 19 -17.56 7.39 -23.33
C SER A 19 -16.55 6.45 -22.67
N GLY A 20 -16.63 6.32 -21.34
CA GLY A 20 -15.88 5.32 -20.59
C GLY A 20 -16.44 3.93 -20.85
N SER A 21 -15.57 3.01 -21.29
CA SER A 21 -15.90 1.59 -21.49
C SER A 21 -16.42 0.92 -20.20
N PRO A 22 -17.22 -0.15 -20.32
CA PRO A 22 -18.11 -0.64 -19.26
C PRO A 22 -17.46 -1.39 -18.09
N ASP A 23 -16.16 -1.70 -18.13
CA ASP A 23 -15.60 -2.73 -17.23
C ASP A 23 -14.57 -2.22 -16.20
N GLY A 24 -14.52 -0.92 -15.94
CA GLY A 24 -13.80 -0.44 -14.76
C GLY A 24 -13.83 1.06 -14.47
N VAL A 25 -13.64 1.38 -13.18
CA VAL A 25 -13.74 2.74 -12.63
C VAL A 25 -12.54 3.58 -13.05
N GLY A 26 -12.78 4.82 -13.49
CA GLY A 26 -11.70 5.77 -13.81
C GLY A 26 -10.87 5.43 -15.06
N GLY A 27 -11.38 4.57 -15.95
CA GLY A 27 -10.68 4.19 -17.19
C GLY A 27 -9.65 3.06 -17.03
N VAL A 28 -9.65 2.37 -15.88
CA VAL A 28 -8.82 1.19 -15.63
C VAL A 28 -9.71 -0.05 -15.64
N SER A 29 -9.42 -1.04 -16.48
CA SER A 29 -10.14 -2.32 -16.52
C SER A 29 -9.88 -3.17 -15.27
N ALA A 30 -10.80 -4.08 -14.94
CA ALA A 30 -10.62 -5.02 -13.82
C ALA A 30 -9.29 -5.82 -13.90
N SER A 31 -8.87 -6.21 -15.11
CA SER A 31 -7.60 -6.90 -15.33
C SER A 31 -6.38 -6.01 -15.05
N GLU A 32 -6.44 -4.73 -15.42
CA GLU A 32 -5.35 -3.78 -15.14
C GLU A 32 -5.26 -3.47 -13.65
N ALA A 33 -6.41 -3.33 -12.99
CA ALA A 33 -6.45 -3.15 -11.53
C ALA A 33 -5.86 -4.36 -10.78
N SER A 34 -6.17 -5.58 -11.22
CA SER A 34 -5.59 -6.81 -10.64
C SER A 34 -4.08 -6.87 -10.83
N ALA A 35 -3.58 -6.56 -12.04
CA ALA A 35 -2.15 -6.56 -12.32
C ALA A 35 -1.39 -5.52 -11.46
N LEU A 36 -1.99 -4.35 -11.23
CA LEU A 36 -1.43 -3.33 -10.33
C LEU A 36 -1.36 -3.81 -8.88
N ASN A 37 -2.42 -4.46 -8.40
CA ASN A 37 -2.46 -5.04 -7.06
C ASN A 37 -1.38 -6.12 -6.87
N ASP A 38 -1.20 -6.99 -7.86
CA ASP A 38 -0.18 -8.04 -7.81
C ASP A 38 1.24 -7.45 -7.78
N ALA A 39 1.50 -6.42 -8.58
CA ALA A 39 2.76 -5.70 -8.55
C ALA A 39 3.01 -5.03 -7.18
N ALA A 40 1.97 -4.43 -6.58
CA ALA A 40 2.04 -3.86 -5.25
C ALA A 40 2.33 -4.92 -4.18
N ALA A 41 1.70 -6.10 -4.25
CA ALA A 41 1.95 -7.22 -3.34
C ALA A 41 3.40 -7.73 -3.46
N MET A 42 3.97 -7.80 -4.67
CA MET A 42 5.37 -8.16 -4.87
C MET A 42 6.34 -7.12 -4.27
N LEU A 43 5.98 -5.84 -4.33
CA LEU A 43 6.76 -4.77 -3.71
C LEU A 43 6.65 -4.82 -2.18
N ASP A 44 5.45 -5.02 -1.65
CA ASP A 44 5.21 -5.15 -0.21
C ASP A 44 5.95 -6.35 0.37
N ALA A 45 5.97 -7.49 -0.33
CA ALA A 45 6.76 -8.66 0.08
C ALA A 45 8.27 -8.35 0.17
N ARG A 46 8.80 -7.50 -0.73
CA ARG A 46 10.20 -7.04 -0.68
C ARG A 46 10.42 -6.02 0.44
N ALA A 47 9.48 -5.10 0.65
CA ALA A 47 9.54 -4.08 1.68
C ALA A 47 9.40 -4.68 3.07
N GLY A 48 8.45 -5.59 3.30
CA GLY A 48 8.24 -6.33 4.54
C GLY A 48 9.42 -7.22 4.92
N ALA A 49 10.15 -7.78 3.95
CA ALA A 49 11.41 -8.47 4.22
C ALA A 49 12.51 -7.51 4.70
N ALA A 50 12.58 -6.30 4.14
CA ALA A 50 13.51 -5.26 4.59
C ALA A 50 13.12 -4.67 5.96
N GLN A 51 11.82 -4.46 6.22
CA GLN A 51 11.29 -3.97 7.50
C GLN A 51 11.35 -5.03 8.61
N SER A 52 11.30 -6.32 8.28
CA SER A 52 11.49 -7.39 9.27
C SER A 52 12.96 -7.50 9.70
N ALA A 53 13.91 -7.18 8.81
CA ALA A 53 15.32 -7.07 9.16
C ALA A 53 15.61 -5.79 9.98
N ASP A 54 14.82 -4.73 9.75
CA ASP A 54 14.88 -3.46 10.46
C ASP A 54 13.65 -3.25 11.35
N MET A 55 13.31 -4.25 12.17
CA MET A 55 12.31 -4.11 13.23
C MET A 55 12.81 -3.22 14.39
N GLY A 56 13.66 -2.23 14.07
CA GLY A 56 13.73 -0.95 14.74
C GLY A 56 14.17 -0.98 16.19
N LEU A 57 14.98 -1.96 16.60
CA LEU A 57 15.69 -1.82 17.86
C LEU A 57 16.78 -0.77 17.64
N ASN A 58 16.56 0.43 18.19
CA ASN A 58 17.62 1.43 18.25
C ASN A 58 18.90 0.79 18.87
N PRO A 59 20.09 1.34 18.64
CA PRO A 59 21.34 0.72 19.09
C PRO A 59 21.36 0.40 20.59
N ALA A 60 20.68 1.20 21.41
CA ALA A 60 20.55 0.96 22.84
C ALA A 60 19.60 -0.21 23.18
N ALA A 61 18.48 -0.36 22.45
CA ALA A 61 17.54 -1.47 22.62
C ALA A 61 18.17 -2.80 22.19
N SER A 62 18.96 -2.79 21.11
CA SER A 62 19.76 -3.94 20.67
C SER A 62 20.83 -4.34 21.70
N ALA A 63 21.55 -3.34 22.26
CA ALA A 63 22.53 -3.57 23.31
C ALA A 63 21.91 -4.11 24.60
N ALA A 64 20.74 -3.59 24.99
CA ALA A 64 20.01 -4.05 26.17
C ALA A 64 19.51 -5.49 26.00
N ALA A 65 18.95 -5.84 24.84
CA ALA A 65 18.53 -7.21 24.54
C ALA A 65 19.71 -8.19 24.55
N GLY A 66 20.88 -7.77 24.05
CA GLY A 66 22.12 -8.54 24.13
C GLY A 66 22.61 -8.75 25.57
N ALA A 67 22.59 -7.70 26.39
CA ALA A 67 22.99 -7.78 27.79
C ALA A 67 22.05 -8.67 28.61
N ASP A 68 20.75 -8.65 28.31
CA ASP A 68 19.77 -9.47 29.01
C ASP A 68 19.94 -10.96 28.71
N ARG A 69 20.29 -11.30 27.46
CA ARG A 69 20.58 -12.69 27.05
C ARG A 69 21.77 -13.30 27.80
N GLY A 70 22.72 -12.47 28.22
CA GLY A 70 23.90 -12.89 28.99
C GLY A 70 23.66 -12.94 30.51
N ARG A 71 22.52 -12.44 31.00
CA ARG A 71 22.20 -12.47 32.43
C ARG A 71 21.70 -13.85 32.82
N VAL A 72 22.43 -14.52 33.71
CA VAL A 72 21.93 -15.70 34.43
C VAL A 72 20.93 -15.22 35.48
N ALA A 73 19.71 -15.75 35.45
CA ALA A 73 18.68 -15.41 36.44
C ALA A 73 19.18 -15.72 37.86
N PRO A 74 18.94 -14.84 38.85
CA PRO A 74 19.26 -15.14 40.24
C PRO A 74 18.56 -16.43 40.67
N GLN A 75 19.30 -17.38 41.23
CA GLN A 75 18.67 -18.57 41.82
C GLN A 75 17.85 -18.12 43.04
N PRO A 76 16.59 -18.55 43.17
CA PRO A 76 15.77 -18.20 44.32
C PRO A 76 16.45 -18.69 45.60
N ASP A 77 16.43 -17.85 46.64
CA ASP A 77 17.05 -18.15 47.93
C ASP A 77 16.56 -19.50 48.46
N PRO A 78 17.45 -20.33 49.05
CA PRO A 78 17.04 -21.57 49.68
C PRO A 78 16.08 -21.23 50.83
N LYS A 79 14.83 -21.65 50.69
CA LYS A 79 13.85 -21.58 51.78
C LYS A 79 14.34 -22.41 52.99
N PRO A 80 14.17 -21.92 54.22
CA PRO A 80 14.55 -22.67 55.44
C PRO A 80 13.73 -23.97 55.59
#